data_AF-A0A1P8MWF5-F1
#
_entry.id   AF-A0A1P8MWF5-F1
#
_cell.length_a   1.000
_cell.length_b   1.000
_cell.length_c   1.000
_cell.angle_alpha   90.00
_cell.angle_beta   90.00
_cell.angle_gamma   90.00
#
_symmetry.space_group_name_H-M   'P 1'
#
loop_
_entity.id
_entity.type
_entity.pdbx_description
1 polymer ?
#
loop_
_entity_poly.entity_id
_entity_poly.type
_entity_poly.pdbx_seq_one_letter_code
_entity_poly.pdbx_strand_id
1 'polypeptide(L)'
;MWISGEIATTRRSATERTGLARSHEMIRIDTKEGPIFAVAEIQGIPINPLQPPFMDHIDPIRRWESQAERVWVRQPWIAETGESREIFYIGPTDTRPKSWGRFATREGAVEYVLNPPLQTAQVKLSDDELNF
;
A
#
# COMPACT_ATOMS: atom_id res chain seq x y z
N MET A 1 47.40 -31.96 48.13
CA MET A 1 45.93 -31.89 47.96
C MET A 1 45.64 -30.57 47.27
N TRP A 2 45.42 -30.47 45.94
CA TRP A 2 44.30 -31.00 45.11
C TRP A 2 42.95 -30.58 45.72
N ILE A 3 41.98 -29.89 45.09
CA ILE A 3 41.67 -29.47 43.71
C ILE A 3 40.65 -28.29 43.77
N SER A 4 40.62 -27.49 42.69
CA SER A 4 39.52 -26.73 42.06
C SER A 4 38.13 -26.76 42.74
N GLY A 5 37.36 -25.68 42.82
CA GLY A 5 37.09 -24.64 41.83
C GLY A 5 35.61 -24.71 41.50
N GLU A 6 34.88 -23.60 41.47
CA GLU A 6 33.70 -23.45 40.61
C GLU A 6 33.21 -22.01 40.56
N ILE A 7 33.06 -21.54 39.32
CA ILE A 7 32.64 -20.21 38.92
C ILE A 7 31.14 -20.34 38.68
N ALA A 8 30.30 -19.85 39.60
CA ALA A 8 28.86 -19.83 39.38
C ALA A 8 28.48 -18.64 38.49
N THR A 9 28.80 -18.79 37.20
CA THR A 9 28.23 -18.01 36.10
C THR A 9 26.74 -18.29 36.04
N THR A 10 25.91 -17.45 36.64
CA THR A 10 24.48 -17.46 36.30
C THR A 10 24.29 -16.66 35.03
N ARG A 11 24.33 -17.39 33.91
CA ARG A 11 23.73 -16.99 32.63
C ARG A 11 22.30 -16.51 32.91
N ARG A 12 22.01 -15.22 32.72
CA ARG A 12 20.67 -14.81 32.34
C ARG A 12 20.58 -14.92 30.83
N SER A 13 19.83 -15.93 30.42
CA SER A 13 19.55 -16.31 29.05
C SER A 13 19.23 -15.10 28.19
N ALA A 14 19.91 -15.02 27.05
CA ALA A 14 19.35 -14.37 25.89
C ALA A 14 18.07 -15.10 25.46
N THR A 15 17.18 -14.32 24.86
CA THR A 15 16.13 -14.73 23.92
C THR A 15 14.76 -15.04 24.54
N GLU A 16 13.76 -14.43 23.90
CA GLU A 16 12.33 -14.76 23.90
C GLU A 16 11.46 -14.23 25.05
N ARG A 17 10.78 -13.10 24.80
CA ARG A 17 9.41 -13.19 24.23
C ARG A 17 8.81 -11.81 23.92
N THR A 18 8.66 -11.62 22.60
CA THR A 18 7.46 -11.10 21.91
C THR A 18 6.96 -9.71 22.24
N GLY A 19 6.97 -8.89 21.18
CA GLY A 19 6.44 -7.55 21.13
C GLY A 19 4.97 -7.43 21.51
N LEU A 20 4.67 -6.33 22.19
CA LEU A 20 3.35 -5.81 22.47
C LEU A 20 3.61 -4.40 23.02
N ALA A 21 3.33 -3.28 22.36
CA ALA A 21 2.50 -2.99 21.22
C ALA A 21 3.20 -1.88 20.41
N ARG A 22 3.32 -2.03 19.09
CA ARG A 22 3.56 -0.86 18.25
C ARG A 22 2.25 -0.08 18.27
N SER A 23 2.23 1.05 18.96
CA SER A 23 1.32 2.13 18.64
C SER A 23 1.40 2.29 17.13
N HIS A 24 0.35 1.93 16.40
CA HIS A 24 0.25 2.28 14.99
C HIS A 24 0.09 3.79 15.00
N GLU A 25 1.21 4.51 15.02
CA GLU A 25 1.23 5.95 14.91
C GLU A 25 0.68 6.25 13.52
N MET A 26 -0.60 6.63 13.49
CA MET A 26 -1.26 7.02 12.27
C MET A 26 -0.64 8.32 11.82
N ILE A 27 -0.27 8.36 10.56
CA ILE A 27 0.21 9.59 9.95
C ILE A 27 -0.92 10.26 9.19
N ARG A 28 -0.82 11.59 9.10
CA ARG A 28 -1.72 12.43 8.32
C ARG A 28 -0.97 12.92 7.08
N ILE A 29 -1.54 12.67 5.91
CA ILE A 29 -1.03 13.09 4.61
C ILE A 29 -1.98 14.16 4.08
N ASP A 30 -1.54 15.42 4.04
CA ASP A 30 -2.39 16.51 3.54
C ASP A 30 -2.38 16.55 2.00
N THR A 31 -3.57 16.46 1.39
CA THR A 31 -3.76 16.64 -0.06
C THR A 31 -4.54 17.93 -0.34
N LYS A 32 -4.62 18.31 -1.62
CA LYS A 32 -5.42 19.47 -2.04
C LYS A 32 -6.92 19.34 -1.75
N GLU A 33 -7.44 18.11 -1.72
CA GLU A 33 -8.87 17.85 -1.52
C GLU A 33 -9.20 17.53 -0.05
N GLY A 34 -8.21 17.14 0.75
CA GLY A 34 -8.37 16.82 2.16
C GLY A 34 -7.28 15.89 2.71
N PRO A 35 -7.25 15.64 4.03
CA PRO A 35 -6.26 14.74 4.62
C PRO A 35 -6.59 13.27 4.34
N ILE A 36 -5.55 12.45 4.15
CA ILE A 36 -5.61 10.99 4.21
C ILE A 36 -4.94 10.54 5.52
N PHE A 37 -5.55 9.58 6.20
CA PHE A 37 -4.96 8.93 7.37
C PHE A 37 -4.51 7.52 7.01
N ALA A 38 -3.25 7.21 7.28
CA ALA A 38 -2.62 5.94 6.91
C ALA A 38 -1.64 5.44 7.97
N VAL A 39 -1.25 4.17 7.87
CA VAL A 39 -0.22 3.58 8.74
C VAL A 39 1.18 4.06 8.37
N ALA A 40 1.43 4.31 7.08
CA ALA A 40 2.68 4.87 6.59
C ALA A 40 2.48 5.64 5.28
N GLU A 41 3.48 6.43 4.91
CA GLU A 41 3.56 7.19 3.67
C GLU A 41 4.95 6.99 3.08
N ILE A 42 5.02 6.84 1.76
CA ILE A 42 6.25 7.03 1.02
C ILE A 42 5.97 7.96 -0.15
N GLN A 43 6.62 9.13 -0.17
CA GLN A 43 6.53 10.10 -1.27
C GLN A 43 5.07 10.49 -1.64
N GLY A 44 4.23 10.77 -0.65
CA GLY A 44 2.82 11.09 -0.85
C GLY A 44 1.92 9.88 -1.19
N ILE A 45 2.44 8.66 -1.17
CA ILE A 45 1.65 7.43 -1.39
C ILE A 45 1.25 6.85 -0.03
N PRO A 46 -0.05 6.83 0.33
CA PRO A 46 -0.53 6.19 1.55
C PRO A 46 -0.37 4.67 1.49
N ILE A 47 0.08 4.10 2.60
CA ILE A 47 0.22 2.67 2.85
C ILE A 47 -0.72 2.27 3.99
N ASN A 48 -1.59 1.29 3.73
CA ASN A 48 -2.67 0.86 4.62
C ASN A 48 -3.50 2.06 5.13
N PRO A 49 -4.21 2.77 4.25
CA PRO A 49 -5.10 3.84 4.67
C PRO A 49 -6.24 3.30 5.56
N LEU A 50 -6.72 4.14 6.48
CA LEU A 50 -7.79 3.74 7.44
C LEU A 50 -9.18 3.73 6.80
N GLN A 51 -9.40 4.61 5.84
CA GLN A 51 -10.67 4.78 5.14
C GLN A 51 -10.42 4.89 3.63
N PRO A 52 -9.89 3.84 2.98
CA PRO A 52 -9.85 3.81 1.53
C PRO A 52 -11.30 3.78 0.99
N PRO A 53 -11.50 4.19 -0.28
CA PRO A 53 -12.80 4.08 -0.92
C PRO A 53 -13.30 2.63 -0.92
N PHE A 54 -14.61 2.48 -0.83
CA PHE A 54 -15.23 1.16 -0.91
C PHE A 54 -14.83 0.46 -2.21
N MET A 55 -14.43 -0.81 -2.07
CA MET A 55 -13.94 -1.63 -3.20
C MET A 55 -15.06 -2.04 -4.16
N ASP A 56 -16.32 -2.01 -3.71
CA ASP A 56 -17.45 -2.58 -4.44
C ASP A 56 -18.21 -1.56 -5.31
N HIS A 57 -18.30 -0.31 -4.86
CA HIS A 57 -18.99 0.75 -5.60
C HIS A 57 -18.56 2.13 -5.15
N ILE A 58 -18.25 2.99 -6.12
CA ILE A 58 -18.16 4.43 -5.97
C ILE A 58 -19.17 5.04 -6.94
N ASP A 59 -20.11 5.82 -6.43
CA ASP A 59 -21.12 6.50 -7.25
C ASP A 59 -20.42 7.60 -8.09
N PRO A 60 -20.37 7.47 -9.42
CA PRO A 60 -19.63 8.41 -10.27
C PRO A 60 -20.21 9.83 -10.27
N ILE A 61 -21.49 10.00 -9.88
CA ILE A 61 -22.17 11.30 -9.81
C ILE A 61 -21.93 11.93 -8.43
N ARG A 62 -22.05 11.13 -7.35
CA ARG A 62 -21.90 11.62 -5.96
C ARG A 62 -20.44 11.73 -5.50
N ARG A 63 -19.49 11.17 -6.26
CA ARG A 63 -18.04 11.26 -6.01
C ARG A 63 -17.54 12.70 -5.86
N TRP A 64 -18.14 13.66 -6.55
CA TRP A 64 -17.77 15.08 -6.43
C TRP A 64 -18.41 15.76 -5.22
N GLU A 65 -19.49 15.19 -4.67
CA GLU A 65 -20.20 15.70 -3.49
C GLU A 65 -19.50 15.29 -2.19
N SER A 66 -18.86 14.11 -2.17
CA SER A 66 -18.09 13.63 -1.01
C SER A 66 -16.64 14.10 -1.07
N GLN A 67 -16.27 15.06 -0.22
CA GLN A 67 -14.87 15.47 -0.05
C GLN A 67 -13.95 14.27 0.29
N ALA A 68 -14.46 13.29 1.04
CA ALA A 68 -13.74 12.09 1.42
C ALA A 68 -13.45 11.15 0.23
N GLU A 69 -14.22 11.22 -0.86
CA GLU A 69 -13.96 10.43 -2.07
C GLU A 69 -13.07 11.17 -3.07
N ARG A 70 -13.16 12.50 -3.14
CA ARG A 70 -12.35 13.34 -4.05
C ARG A 70 -10.86 13.20 -3.83
N VAL A 71 -10.43 13.06 -2.58
CA VAL A 71 -9.02 12.87 -2.22
C VAL A 71 -8.40 11.61 -2.84
N TRP A 72 -9.21 10.61 -3.19
CA TRP A 72 -8.74 9.35 -3.77
C TRP A 72 -8.71 9.35 -5.30
N VAL A 73 -9.30 10.35 -5.95
CA VAL A 73 -9.33 10.44 -7.41
C VAL A 73 -7.91 10.67 -7.93
N ARG A 74 -7.43 9.75 -8.77
CA ARG A 74 -6.05 9.70 -9.26
C ARG A 74 -4.98 9.52 -8.19
N GLN A 75 -5.35 9.28 -6.94
CA GLN A 75 -4.41 9.05 -5.85
C GLN A 75 -4.24 7.54 -5.66
N PRO A 76 -3.08 6.97 -6.01
CA PRO A 76 -2.80 5.57 -5.73
C PRO A 76 -2.55 5.35 -4.23
N TRP A 77 -2.85 4.15 -3.75
CA TRP A 77 -2.50 3.70 -2.40
C TRP A 77 -2.07 2.24 -2.40
N ILE A 78 -1.35 1.85 -1.36
CA ILE A 78 -0.85 0.48 -1.18
C ILE A 78 -1.59 -0.16 -0.02
N ALA A 79 -2.15 -1.35 -0.22
CA ALA A 79 -2.59 -2.22 0.85
C ALA A 79 -1.56 -3.34 1.05
N GLU A 80 -1.04 -3.47 2.26
CA GLU A 80 -0.14 -4.56 2.65
C GLU A 80 -0.95 -5.67 3.31
N THR A 81 -1.07 -6.80 2.64
CA THR A 81 -1.71 -8.01 3.13
C THR A 81 -0.64 -9.08 3.33
N GLY A 82 -0.08 -9.14 4.55
CA GLY A 82 0.93 -10.14 4.97
C GLY A 82 2.11 -10.28 4.01
N GLU A 83 1.97 -11.17 3.03
CA GLU A 83 2.96 -11.52 2.02
C GLU A 83 3.02 -10.57 0.83
N SER A 84 2.01 -9.72 0.61
CA SER A 84 1.94 -8.86 -0.59
C SER A 84 1.58 -7.41 -0.34
N ARG A 85 2.02 -6.57 -1.26
CA ARG A 85 1.70 -5.15 -1.36
C ARG A 85 0.94 -4.94 -2.66
N GLU A 86 -0.35 -4.68 -2.55
CA GLU A 86 -1.22 -4.46 -3.68
C GLU A 86 -1.48 -2.96 -3.85
N ILE A 87 -1.30 -2.47 -5.08
CA ILE A 87 -1.52 -1.08 -5.44
C ILE A 87 -2.94 -0.96 -5.93
N PHE A 88 -3.66 0.01 -5.38
CA PHE A 88 -4.98 0.38 -5.85
C PHE A 88 -4.98 1.79 -6.39
N TYR A 89 -5.81 2.01 -7.41
CA TYR A 89 -5.97 3.29 -8.07
C TYR A 89 -7.43 3.49 -8.49
N ILE A 90 -7.90 4.72 -8.44
CA ILE A 90 -9.20 5.11 -8.97
C ILE A 90 -8.99 6.15 -10.05
N GLY A 91 -9.27 5.77 -11.29
CA GLY A 91 -9.31 6.70 -12.41
C GLY A 91 -10.53 7.63 -12.35
N PRO A 92 -10.50 8.75 -13.08
CA PRO A 92 -11.61 9.72 -13.08
C PRO A 92 -12.96 9.11 -13.44
N THR A 93 -12.97 8.12 -14.32
CA THR A 93 -14.16 7.44 -14.84
C THR A 93 -14.42 6.08 -14.22
N ASP A 94 -13.55 5.60 -13.33
CA ASP A 94 -13.70 4.29 -12.71
C ASP A 94 -14.80 4.34 -11.66
N THR A 95 -15.69 3.35 -11.62
CA THR A 95 -16.75 3.25 -10.60
C THR A 95 -16.34 2.42 -9.39
N ARG A 96 -15.08 1.97 -9.34
CA ARG A 96 -14.48 1.24 -8.21
C ARG A 96 -12.96 1.34 -8.26
N PRO A 97 -12.27 1.17 -7.12
CA PRO A 97 -10.83 0.94 -7.09
C PRO A 97 -10.42 -0.20 -8.01
N LYS A 98 -9.36 -0.01 -8.79
CA LYS A 98 -8.73 -1.05 -9.58
C LYS A 98 -7.41 -1.45 -8.95
N SER A 99 -7.18 -2.76 -8.88
CA SER A 99 -5.85 -3.29 -8.60
C SER A 99 -4.95 -2.98 -9.80
N TRP A 100 -3.85 -2.29 -9.54
CA TRP A 100 -2.90 -1.87 -10.57
C TRP A 100 -1.71 -2.83 -10.65
N GLY A 101 -1.39 -3.50 -9.55
CA GLY A 101 -0.31 -4.49 -9.47
C GLY A 101 -0.10 -5.01 -8.06
N ARG A 102 0.55 -6.17 -7.94
CA ARG A 102 0.86 -6.84 -6.69
C ARG A 102 2.36 -7.14 -6.61
N PHE A 103 2.98 -6.75 -5.49
CA PHE A 103 4.42 -6.79 -5.30
C PHE A 103 4.77 -7.51 -3.99
N ALA A 104 5.94 -8.15 -3.95
CA ALA A 104 6.45 -8.78 -2.74
C ALA A 104 6.96 -7.74 -1.73
N THR A 105 7.60 -6.67 -2.24
CA THR A 105 8.25 -5.63 -1.44
C THR A 105 7.49 -4.32 -1.51
N ARG A 106 7.64 -3.49 -0.47
CA ARG A 106 7.04 -2.16 -0.41
C ARG A 106 7.72 -1.23 -1.40
N GLU A 107 9.04 -1.34 -1.53
CA GLU A 107 9.88 -0.55 -2.42
C GLU A 107 9.49 -0.78 -3.88
N GLY A 108 9.26 -2.04 -4.28
CA GLY A 108 8.82 -2.35 -5.65
C GLY A 108 7.43 -1.82 -5.97
N ALA A 109 6.50 -1.85 -5.01
CA ALA A 109 5.19 -1.24 -5.19
C ALA A 109 5.29 0.29 -5.34
N VAL A 110 6.07 0.95 -4.49
CA VAL A 110 6.29 2.40 -4.55
C VAL A 110 6.97 2.81 -5.85
N GLU A 111 8.04 2.11 -6.25
CA GLU A 111 8.76 2.39 -7.49
C GLU A 111 7.83 2.30 -8.71
N TYR A 112 6.95 1.29 -8.74
CA TYR A 112 5.95 1.15 -9.79
C TYR A 112 4.95 2.31 -9.82
N VAL A 113 4.50 2.79 -8.66
CA VAL A 113 3.59 3.95 -8.59
C VAL A 113 4.25 5.23 -9.10
N LEU A 114 5.52 5.44 -8.74
CA LEU A 114 6.26 6.66 -9.08
C LEU A 114 6.73 6.66 -10.54
N ASN A 115 7.09 5.49 -11.06
CA ASN A 115 7.58 5.28 -12.42
C ASN A 115 6.76 4.17 -13.09
N PRO A 116 5.46 4.39 -13.34
CA PRO A 116 4.67 3.39 -14.04
C PRO A 116 5.27 3.24 -15.44
N PRO A 117 5.50 2.00 -15.93
CA PRO A 117 5.93 1.82 -17.30
C PRO A 117 4.93 2.53 -18.20
N LEU A 118 5.43 3.35 -19.14
CA LEU A 118 4.61 3.96 -20.17
C LEU A 118 3.78 2.83 -20.76
N GLN A 119 2.47 2.85 -20.53
CA GLN A 119 1.58 1.88 -21.14
C GLN A 119 1.87 1.96 -22.64
N THR A 120 2.50 0.92 -23.18
CA THR A 120 2.48 0.69 -24.61
C THR A 120 1.01 0.73 -24.95
N ALA A 121 0.59 1.81 -25.61
CA ALA A 121 -0.76 1.96 -26.10
C ALA A 121 -1.15 0.61 -26.67
N GLN A 122 -2.22 0.00 -26.13
CA GLN A 122 -2.73 -1.24 -26.66
C GLN A 122 -2.71 -1.07 -28.18
N VAL A 123 -1.85 -1.84 -28.85
CA VAL A 123 -1.86 -1.93 -30.30
C VAL A 123 -3.27 -2.42 -30.57
N LYS A 124 -4.12 -1.48 -30.97
CA LYS A 124 -5.42 -1.75 -31.51
C LYS A 124 -5.07 -2.45 -32.82
N LEU A 125 -4.90 -3.78 -32.76
CA LEU A 125 -4.86 -4.61 -33.95
C LEU A 125 -6.19 -4.29 -34.63
N SER A 126 -6.12 -3.44 -35.66
CA SER A 126 -7.25 -3.19 -36.53
C SER A 126 -7.58 -4.53 -37.18
N ASP A 127 -8.87 -4.85 -37.28
CA ASP A 127 -9.44 -6.06 -37.87
C ASP A 127 -8.93 -6.38 -39.30
N ASP A 128 -8.20 -5.46 -39.93
CA ASP A 128 -7.58 -5.63 -41.25
C ASP A 128 -6.39 -6.62 -41.28
N GLU A 129 -5.84 -7.04 -40.14
CA GLU A 129 -4.72 -8.01 -40.11
C GLU A 129 -5.15 -9.49 -39.91
N LEU A 130 -6.45 -9.79 -39.89
CA LEU A 130 -7.00 -11.15 -39.76
C LEU A 130 -7.61 -11.72 -41.05
N ASN A 131 -7.22 -11.21 -42.21
CA ASN A 131 -7.54 -11.87 -43.49
C ASN A 131 -6.32 -12.67 -43.98
N PHE A 132 -6.28 -13.95 -43.59
CA PHE A 132 -5.43 -14.98 -44.22
C PHE A 132 -6.07 -15.52 -45.49
#